data_AF-A0A7Y8Y0Q1-F1
#
_entry.id   AF-A0A7Y8Y0Q1-F1
#
_cell.length_a   1.000
_cell.length_b   1.000
_cell.length_c   1.000
_cell.angle_alpha   90.00
_cell.angle_beta   90.00
_cell.angle_gamma   90.00
#
_symmetry.space_group_name_H-M   'P 1'
#
loop_
_entity.id
_entity.type
_entity.pdbx_description
1 polymer ?
#
loop_
_entity_poly.entity_id
_entity_poly.type
_entity_poly.pdbx_seq_one_letter_code
_entity_poly.pdbx_strand_id
1 'polypeptide(L)'
;MNTATYVRTQLNLSQQEMSTLLNISRSHYSMIELGRRDLHLAGQQLLAELLVFSKGAVTITKKTPKASDHSQLRNHLQNELLENDYQRALASRQIASLKEKQETALRRSQLAAFLQQRNAGKPEVLQRNLDAWINKMSKTSTKDTDTELPKLELRLELLELEEKFLRSKLDSPNSRP
;
A
#
# COMPACT_ATOMS: atom_id res chain seq x y z
N MET A 1 -37.19 -18.35 10.79
CA MET A 1 -36.81 -17.62 9.56
C MET A 1 -37.61 -18.16 8.41
N ASN A 2 -38.21 -17.29 7.59
CA ASN A 2 -38.95 -17.71 6.40
C ASN A 2 -37.96 -18.22 5.32
N THR A 3 -38.35 -19.22 4.53
CA THR A 3 -37.51 -19.83 3.48
C THR A 3 -37.05 -18.79 2.46
N ALA A 4 -37.93 -17.84 2.10
CA ALA A 4 -37.61 -16.73 1.21
C ALA A 4 -36.49 -15.83 1.75
N THR A 5 -36.56 -15.48 3.04
CA THR A 5 -35.52 -14.68 3.71
C THR A 5 -34.19 -15.41 3.74
N TYR A 6 -34.21 -16.72 4.01
CA TYR A 6 -33.00 -17.54 4.04
C TYR A 6 -32.32 -17.62 2.67
N VAL A 7 -33.07 -17.82 1.59
CA VAL A 7 -32.51 -17.85 0.23
C VAL A 7 -31.86 -16.52 -0.14
N ARG A 8 -32.55 -15.42 0.16
CA ARG A 8 -32.06 -14.08 -0.12
C ARG A 8 -30.74 -13.80 0.62
N THR A 9 -30.65 -14.18 1.90
CA THR A 9 -29.42 -13.96 2.67
C THR A 9 -28.29 -14.88 2.21
N GLN A 10 -28.57 -16.12 1.84
CA GLN A 10 -27.56 -17.04 1.29
C GLN A 10 -27.01 -16.56 -0.06
N LEU A 11 -27.85 -15.97 -0.90
CA LEU A 11 -27.44 -15.42 -2.20
C LEU A 11 -26.92 -13.98 -2.12
N ASN A 12 -26.88 -13.39 -0.92
CA ASN A 12 -26.48 -12.01 -0.66
C ASN A 12 -27.21 -10.97 -1.53
N LEU A 13 -28.52 -11.16 -1.73
CA LEU A 13 -29.37 -10.27 -2.52
C LEU A 13 -30.15 -9.30 -1.64
N SER A 14 -30.41 -8.11 -2.14
CA SER A 14 -31.39 -7.18 -1.58
C SER A 14 -32.82 -7.67 -1.84
N GLN A 15 -33.80 -7.15 -1.09
CA GLN A 15 -35.22 -7.43 -1.35
C GLN A 15 -35.65 -7.00 -2.76
N GLN A 16 -35.05 -5.93 -3.27
CA GLN A 16 -35.35 -5.41 -4.60
C GLN A 16 -34.87 -6.39 -5.68
N GLU A 17 -33.61 -6.82 -5.62
CA GLU A 17 -33.05 -7.78 -6.58
C GLU A 17 -33.80 -9.11 -6.56
N MET A 18 -34.14 -9.62 -5.37
CA MET A 18 -34.92 -10.84 -5.25
C MET A 18 -36.33 -10.69 -5.82
N SER A 19 -36.97 -9.53 -5.60
CA SER A 19 -38.28 -9.26 -6.18
C SER A 19 -38.24 -9.19 -7.71
N THR A 20 -37.18 -8.60 -8.29
CA THR A 20 -36.96 -8.58 -9.74
C THR A 20 -36.75 -9.99 -10.29
N LEU A 21 -35.98 -10.82 -9.59
CA LEU A 21 -35.70 -12.20 -10.00
C LEU A 21 -36.96 -13.07 -9.98
N LEU A 22 -37.82 -12.89 -8.98
CA LEU A 22 -39.10 -13.59 -8.86
C LEU A 22 -40.23 -12.93 -9.69
N ASN A 23 -39.92 -11.88 -10.44
CA ASN A 23 -40.86 -11.08 -11.24
C ASN A 23 -42.09 -10.59 -10.45
N ILE A 24 -41.86 -10.10 -9.24
CA ILE A 24 -42.89 -9.51 -8.37
C ILE A 24 -42.44 -8.15 -7.83
N SER A 25 -43.37 -7.36 -7.29
CA SER A 25 -43.01 -6.08 -6.68
C SER A 25 -42.28 -6.27 -5.35
N ARG A 26 -41.39 -5.33 -5.00
CA ARG A 26 -40.67 -5.32 -3.72
C ARG A 26 -41.62 -5.39 -2.51
N SER A 27 -42.73 -4.66 -2.54
CA SER A 27 -43.74 -4.68 -1.47
C SER A 27 -44.39 -6.06 -1.34
N HIS A 28 -44.63 -6.74 -2.47
CA HIS A 28 -45.16 -8.11 -2.46
C HIS A 28 -44.16 -9.08 -1.85
N TYR A 29 -42.89 -8.97 -2.24
CA TYR A 29 -41.81 -9.78 -1.67
C TYR A 29 -41.63 -9.55 -0.15
N SER A 30 -41.77 -8.31 0.33
CA SER A 30 -41.73 -8.00 1.77
C SER A 30 -42.88 -8.69 2.54
N MET A 31 -44.10 -8.67 2.00
CA MET A 31 -45.24 -9.39 2.59
C MET A 31 -45.03 -10.91 2.63
N ILE A 32 -44.37 -11.46 1.62
CA ILE A 32 -43.96 -12.86 1.59
C ILE A 32 -42.95 -13.15 2.69
N GLU A 33 -41.90 -12.34 2.85
CA GLU A 33 -40.91 -12.54 3.93
C GLU A 33 -41.56 -12.50 5.32
N LEU A 34 -42.55 -11.63 5.51
CA LEU A 34 -43.36 -11.52 6.72
C LEU A 34 -44.40 -12.65 6.90
N GLY A 35 -44.52 -13.58 5.94
CA GLY A 35 -45.48 -14.70 6.00
C GLY A 35 -46.93 -14.27 5.83
N ARG A 36 -47.18 -13.09 5.27
CA ARG A 36 -48.52 -12.51 5.07
C ARG A 36 -49.14 -12.87 3.72
N ARG A 37 -48.35 -13.35 2.77
CA ARG A 37 -48.77 -13.78 1.43
C ARG A 37 -47.92 -14.94 0.94
N ASP A 38 -48.51 -15.79 0.13
CA ASP A 38 -47.81 -16.89 -0.53
C ASP A 38 -47.33 -16.48 -1.93
N LEU A 39 -46.23 -17.09 -2.38
CA LEU A 39 -45.80 -16.97 -3.77
C LEU A 39 -46.73 -17.74 -4.70
N HIS A 40 -46.90 -17.23 -5.92
CA HIS A 40 -47.44 -18.01 -7.02
C HIS A 40 -46.56 -19.22 -7.33
N LEU A 41 -47.16 -20.28 -7.88
CA LEU A 41 -46.49 -21.57 -8.13
C LEU A 41 -45.17 -21.43 -8.89
N ALA A 42 -45.13 -20.63 -9.96
CA ALA A 42 -43.91 -20.38 -10.73
C ALA A 42 -42.79 -19.74 -9.89
N GLY A 43 -43.14 -18.84 -8.98
CA GLY A 43 -42.18 -18.23 -8.06
C GLY A 43 -41.72 -19.18 -6.96
N GLN A 44 -42.58 -20.09 -6.49
CA GLN A 44 -42.20 -21.15 -5.55
C GLN A 44 -41.20 -22.13 -6.19
N GLN A 45 -41.42 -22.50 -7.46
CA GLN A 45 -40.51 -23.35 -8.23
C GLN A 45 -39.13 -22.68 -8.38
N LEU A 46 -39.10 -21.41 -8.80
CA LEU A 46 -37.84 -20.67 -8.94
C LEU A 46 -37.11 -20.51 -7.59
N LEU A 47 -37.83 -20.26 -6.50
CA LEU A 47 -37.25 -20.18 -5.16
C LEU A 47 -36.67 -21.52 -4.70
N ALA A 48 -37.32 -22.64 -5.04
CA ALA A 48 -36.80 -23.98 -4.80
C ALA A 48 -35.52 -24.24 -5.62
N GLU A 49 -35.49 -23.85 -6.89
CA GLU A 49 -34.28 -23.95 -7.73
C GLU A 49 -33.11 -23.14 -7.15
N LEU A 50 -33.38 -21.91 -6.70
CA LEU A 50 -32.39 -21.07 -6.02
C LEU A 50 -31.91 -21.66 -4.68
N LEU A 51 -32.75 -22.39 -3.95
CA LEU A 51 -32.36 -23.14 -2.76
C LEU A 51 -31.39 -24.27 -3.09
N VAL A 52 -31.65 -25.01 -4.17
CA VAL A 52 -30.77 -26.10 -4.60
C VAL A 52 -29.45 -25.53 -5.10
N PHE A 53 -29.50 -24.40 -5.81
CA PHE A 53 -28.31 -23.67 -6.25
C PHE A 53 -27.48 -23.14 -5.08
N SER A 54 -28.09 -22.49 -4.08
CA SER A 54 -27.38 -21.94 -2.92
C SER A 54 -26.73 -23.02 -2.04
N LYS A 55 -27.32 -24.23 -2.02
CA LYS A 55 -26.74 -25.41 -1.35
C LYS A 55 -25.62 -26.08 -2.16
N GLY A 56 -25.27 -25.55 -3.34
CA GLY A 56 -24.18 -26.04 -4.18
C GLY A 56 -24.47 -27.37 -4.91
N ALA A 57 -25.73 -27.83 -4.92
CA ALA A 57 -26.11 -29.09 -5.53
C ALA A 57 -26.30 -29.01 -7.06
N VAL A 58 -26.29 -27.80 -7.63
CA VAL A 58 -26.28 -27.58 -9.10
C VAL A 58 -24.93 -27.01 -9.50
N THR A 59 -24.11 -27.84 -10.16
CA THR A 59 -22.90 -27.38 -10.84
C THR A 59 -23.30 -26.71 -12.15
N ILE A 60 -23.44 -25.38 -12.15
CA ILE A 60 -23.55 -24.64 -13.40
C ILE A 60 -22.19 -24.74 -14.10
N THR A 61 -22.13 -25.54 -15.17
CA THR A 61 -20.93 -25.80 -15.99
C THR A 61 -20.51 -24.63 -16.90
N LYS A 62 -21.05 -23.43 -16.68
CA LYS A 62 -20.53 -22.23 -17.33
C LYS A 62 -19.27 -21.82 -16.57
N LYS A 63 -18.13 -21.89 -17.27
CA LYS A 63 -16.82 -21.37 -16.83
C LYS A 63 -17.03 -20.03 -16.12
N THR A 64 -17.02 -20.06 -14.79
CA THR A 64 -16.78 -18.85 -14.01
C THR A 64 -15.40 -18.34 -14.40
N PRO A 65 -15.18 -17.02 -14.58
CA PRO A 65 -13.85 -16.50 -14.87
C PRO A 65 -13.01 -16.61 -13.60
N LYS A 66 -12.51 -17.81 -13.31
CA LYS A 66 -11.71 -18.13 -12.11
C LYS A 66 -10.20 -18.16 -12.39
N ALA A 67 -9.75 -17.63 -13.53
CA ALA A 67 -8.35 -17.73 -13.94
C ALA A 67 -7.67 -16.39 -14.34
N SER A 68 -8.41 -15.27 -14.46
CA SER A 68 -7.79 -13.98 -14.82
C SER A 68 -7.15 -13.27 -13.62
N ASP A 69 -7.76 -13.36 -12.43
CA ASP A 69 -7.38 -12.55 -11.27
C ASP A 69 -5.98 -12.87 -10.75
N HIS A 70 -5.56 -14.15 -10.77
CA HIS A 70 -4.22 -14.51 -10.29
C HIS A 70 -3.10 -13.99 -11.19
N SER A 71 -3.33 -13.94 -12.51
CA SER A 71 -2.35 -13.40 -13.46
C SER A 71 -2.23 -11.89 -13.36
N GLN A 72 -3.35 -11.18 -13.21
CA GLN A 72 -3.37 -9.73 -13.04
C GLN A 72 -2.75 -9.31 -11.70
N LEU A 73 -3.07 -10.04 -10.62
CA LEU A 73 -2.48 -9.81 -9.30
C LEU A 73 -0.97 -10.06 -9.31
N ARG A 74 -0.50 -11.15 -9.95
CA ARG A 74 0.94 -11.40 -10.09
C ARG A 74 1.65 -10.30 -10.86
N ASN A 75 1.10 -9.86 -11.99
CA ASN A 75 1.68 -8.79 -12.79
C ASN A 75 1.71 -7.46 -12.01
N HIS A 76 0.65 -7.17 -11.26
CA HIS A 76 0.61 -5.99 -10.38
C HIS A 76 1.70 -6.08 -9.29
N LEU A 77 1.80 -7.21 -8.59
CA LEU A 77 2.84 -7.42 -7.56
C LEU A 77 4.27 -7.34 -8.13
N GLN A 78 4.50 -7.80 -9.36
CA GLN A 78 5.79 -7.66 -10.04
C GLN A 78 6.11 -6.20 -10.37
N ASN A 79 5.12 -5.42 -10.82
CA ASN A 79 5.30 -4.00 -11.07
C ASN A 79 5.60 -3.22 -9.80
N GLU A 80 4.91 -3.52 -8.69
CA GLU A 80 5.21 -2.93 -7.38
C GLU A 80 6.62 -3.24 -6.90
N LEU A 81 7.14 -4.45 -7.22
CA LEU A 81 8.50 -4.84 -6.87
C LEU A 81 9.54 -4.06 -7.68
N LEU A 82 9.30 -3.85 -8.98
CA LEU A 82 10.15 -3.01 -9.84
C LEU A 82 10.16 -1.54 -9.37
N GLU A 83 9.00 -1.01 -8.98
CA GLU A 83 8.89 0.35 -8.46
C GLU A 83 9.62 0.48 -7.12
N ASN A 84 9.50 -0.52 -6.24
CA ASN A 84 10.24 -0.55 -4.97
C ASN A 84 11.77 -0.55 -5.21
N ASP A 85 12.27 -1.36 -6.14
CA ASP A 85 13.69 -1.40 -6.52
C ASP A 85 14.16 -0.03 -7.02
N TYR A 86 13.37 0.65 -7.85
CA TYR A 86 13.65 2.00 -8.32
C TYR A 86 13.73 3.00 -7.16
N GLN A 87 12.76 2.97 -6.24
CA GLN A 87 12.73 3.86 -5.09
C GLN A 87 13.91 3.64 -4.14
N ARG A 88 14.33 2.38 -3.94
CA ARG A 88 15.52 2.04 -3.15
C ARG A 88 16.80 2.54 -3.81
N ALA A 89 16.94 2.39 -5.13
CA ALA A 89 18.07 2.92 -5.88
C ALA A 89 18.14 4.46 -5.79
N LEU A 90 17.00 5.14 -5.84
CA LEU A 90 16.92 6.59 -5.70
C LEU A 90 17.26 7.05 -4.28
N ALA A 91 16.68 6.41 -3.26
CA ALA A 91 16.95 6.71 -1.86
C ALA A 91 18.43 6.48 -1.51
N SER A 92 19.03 5.38 -1.95
CA SER A 92 20.45 5.08 -1.68
C SER A 92 21.39 6.10 -2.32
N ARG A 93 21.11 6.58 -3.54
CA ARG A 93 21.87 7.67 -4.18
C ARG A 93 21.76 8.98 -3.41
N GLN A 94 20.57 9.31 -2.93
CA GLN A 94 20.35 10.52 -2.12
C GLN A 94 21.10 10.43 -0.78
N ILE A 95 21.03 9.29 -0.11
CA ILE A 95 21.78 9.02 1.13
C ILE A 95 23.29 9.16 0.89
N ALA A 96 23.83 8.57 -0.19
CA ALA A 96 25.24 8.69 -0.53
C ALA A 96 25.67 10.16 -0.72
N SER A 97 24.88 10.95 -1.46
CA SER A 97 25.17 12.38 -1.67
C SER A 97 25.11 13.18 -0.36
N LEU A 98 24.13 12.90 0.50
CA LEU A 98 24.01 13.58 1.80
C LEU A 98 25.15 13.19 2.75
N LYS A 99 25.58 11.92 2.76
CA LYS A 99 26.74 11.45 3.54
C LYS A 99 28.03 12.13 3.09
N GLU A 100 28.26 12.25 1.78
CA GLU A 100 29.41 12.99 1.26
C GLU A 100 29.38 14.48 1.65
N LYS A 101 28.20 15.12 1.58
CA LYS A 101 28.02 16.51 2.05
C LYS A 101 28.28 16.65 3.55
N GLN A 102 27.80 15.71 4.36
CA GLN A 102 28.01 15.71 5.80
C GLN A 102 29.51 15.54 6.13
N GLU A 103 30.18 14.58 5.48
CA GLU A 103 31.60 14.33 5.68
C GLU A 103 32.46 15.53 5.27
N THR A 104 32.17 16.14 4.12
CA THR A 104 32.88 17.35 3.67
C THR A 104 32.65 18.54 4.60
N ALA A 105 31.42 18.71 5.13
CA ALA A 105 31.13 19.73 6.13
C ALA A 105 31.90 19.48 7.44
N LEU A 106 31.98 18.24 7.89
CA LEU A 106 32.71 17.85 9.10
C LEU A 106 34.22 18.07 8.94
N ARG A 107 34.81 17.67 7.81
CA ARG A 107 36.23 17.94 7.51
C ARG A 107 36.52 19.44 7.47
N ARG A 108 35.61 20.24 6.89
CA ARG A 108 35.73 21.70 6.86
C ARG A 108 35.64 22.33 8.25
N SER A 109 34.74 21.84 9.11
CA SER A 109 34.61 22.33 10.48
C SER A 109 35.84 21.98 11.33
N GLN A 110 36.37 20.77 11.19
CA GLN A 110 37.62 20.35 11.85
C GLN A 110 38.82 21.21 11.41
N LEU A 111 38.93 21.46 10.10
CA LEU A 111 39.99 22.31 9.55
C LEU A 111 39.85 23.76 10.07
N ALA A 112 38.63 24.29 10.10
CA ALA A 112 38.34 25.60 10.66
C ALA A 112 38.76 25.68 12.15
N ALA A 113 38.40 24.69 12.96
CA ALA A 113 38.78 24.62 14.38
C ALA A 113 40.31 24.53 14.57
N PHE A 114 40.99 23.69 13.78
CA PHE A 114 42.45 23.58 13.81
C PHE A 114 43.14 24.90 13.45
N LEU A 115 42.65 25.61 12.42
CA LEU A 115 43.21 26.91 12.04
C LEU A 115 42.92 28.00 13.07
N GLN A 116 41.76 27.99 13.73
CA GLN A 116 41.50 28.89 14.86
C GLN A 116 42.52 28.66 15.98
N GLN A 117 42.75 27.40 16.36
CA GLN A 117 43.69 27.05 17.41
C GLN A 117 45.14 27.43 17.06
N ARG A 118 45.57 27.21 15.81
CA ARG A 118 46.92 27.54 15.33
C ARG A 118 47.18 29.05 15.22
N ASN A 119 46.14 29.85 14.99
CA ASN A 119 46.28 31.29 14.75
C ASN A 119 45.98 32.16 15.97
N ALA A 120 45.65 31.55 17.12
CA ALA A 120 45.60 32.23 18.41
C ALA A 120 46.99 32.82 18.73
N GLY A 121 47.17 34.12 18.54
CA GLY A 121 48.42 34.86 18.82
C GLY A 121 49.16 35.46 17.61
N LYS A 122 48.62 35.40 16.39
CA LYS A 122 49.20 36.03 15.19
C LYS A 122 48.76 37.51 15.02
N PRO A 123 49.50 38.33 14.24
CA PRO A 123 49.15 39.74 14.04
C PRO A 123 47.77 39.92 13.38
N GLU A 124 47.04 40.95 13.80
CA GLU A 124 45.62 41.21 13.54
C GLU A 124 45.22 41.18 12.05
N VAL A 125 46.11 41.62 11.16
CA VAL A 125 45.86 41.65 9.71
C VAL A 125 45.80 40.24 9.10
N LEU A 126 46.62 39.32 9.60
CA LEU A 126 46.57 37.91 9.18
C LEU A 126 45.38 37.18 9.79
N GLN A 127 44.91 37.61 10.97
CA GLN A 127 43.73 37.04 11.62
C GLN A 127 42.44 37.37 10.86
N ARG A 128 42.21 38.63 10.47
CA ARG A 128 40.97 39.05 9.77
C ARG A 128 40.69 38.28 8.47
N ASN A 129 41.72 38.06 7.65
CA ASN A 129 41.57 37.31 6.39
C ASN A 129 41.27 35.82 6.63
N LEU A 130 41.85 35.26 7.68
CA LEU A 130 41.64 33.87 8.07
C LEU A 130 40.28 33.67 8.73
N ASP A 131 39.81 34.63 9.52
CA ASP A 131 38.50 34.61 10.16
C ASP A 131 37.36 34.67 9.13
N ALA A 132 37.53 35.45 8.05
CA ALA A 132 36.58 35.45 6.93
C ALA A 132 36.51 34.08 6.24
N TRP A 133 37.64 33.39 6.11
CA TRP A 133 37.71 32.06 5.50
C TRP A 133 37.14 30.97 6.42
N ILE A 134 37.46 31.03 7.72
CA ILE A 134 36.92 30.17 8.78
C ILE A 134 35.39 30.32 8.89
N ASN A 135 34.89 31.56 8.89
CA ASN A 135 33.45 31.83 8.94
C ASN A 135 32.71 31.37 7.67
N LYS A 136 33.39 31.34 6.52
CA LYS A 136 32.83 30.77 5.29
C LYS A 136 32.75 29.24 5.34
N MET A 137 33.72 28.58 5.97
CA MET A 137 33.74 27.12 6.14
C MET A 137 32.79 26.63 7.23
N SER A 138 32.58 27.40 8.30
CA SER A 138 31.62 27.05 9.36
C SER A 138 30.16 27.30 8.97
N LYS A 139 29.91 28.14 7.95
CA LYS A 139 28.56 28.45 7.43
C LYS A 139 27.95 27.38 6.53
N THR A 140 28.66 26.31 6.15
CA THR A 140 28.02 25.18 5.47
C THR A 140 27.08 24.47 6.45
N SER A 141 25.80 24.82 6.36
CA SER A 141 24.72 24.32 7.22
C SER A 141 24.62 22.80 7.12
N THR A 142 24.86 22.10 8.24
CA THR A 142 24.55 20.67 8.41
C THR A 142 23.11 20.44 8.89
N LYS A 143 22.37 21.52 9.21
CA LYS A 143 21.03 21.40 9.80
C LYS A 143 20.03 20.71 8.87
N ASP A 144 20.11 20.99 7.59
CA ASP A 144 19.22 20.38 6.60
C ASP A 144 19.62 18.90 6.40
N THR A 145 20.92 18.59 6.33
CA THR A 145 21.43 17.23 6.17
C THR A 145 21.15 16.33 7.38
N ASP A 146 21.23 16.86 8.60
CA ASP A 146 21.06 16.10 9.85
C ASP A 146 19.61 15.64 10.07
N THR A 147 18.62 16.33 9.48
CA THR A 147 17.21 15.91 9.57
C THR A 147 16.75 15.11 8.36
N GLU A 148 17.35 15.31 7.19
CA GLU A 148 16.99 14.61 5.95
C GLU A 148 17.58 13.21 5.86
N LEU A 149 18.82 13.02 6.34
CA LEU A 149 19.50 11.73 6.32
C LEU A 149 18.74 10.64 7.11
N PRO A 150 18.36 10.83 8.39
CA PRO A 150 17.63 9.80 9.12
C PRO A 150 16.24 9.53 8.53
N LYS A 151 15.60 10.53 7.90
CA LYS A 151 14.31 10.32 7.20
C LYS A 151 14.47 9.42 5.98
N LEU A 152 15.53 9.60 5.21
CA LEU A 152 15.81 8.76 4.04
C LEU A 152 16.27 7.36 4.44
N GLU A 153 17.02 7.22 5.53
CA GLU A 153 17.40 5.91 6.09
C GLU A 153 16.16 5.14 6.56
N LEU A 154 15.26 5.78 7.31
CA LEU A 154 13.98 5.18 7.69
C LEU A 154 13.14 4.79 6.46
N ARG A 155 13.12 5.65 5.42
CA ARG A 155 12.42 5.34 4.17
C ARG A 155 13.00 4.10 3.49
N LEU A 156 14.31 3.95 3.49
CA LEU A 156 14.98 2.78 2.93
C LEU A 156 14.59 1.52 3.69
N GLU A 157 14.57 1.55 5.02
CA GLU A 157 14.13 0.42 5.86
C GLU A 157 12.68 0.02 5.57
N LEU A 158 11.78 0.99 5.41
CA LEU A 158 10.38 0.73 5.04
C LEU A 158 10.27 0.04 3.68
N LEU A 159 11.04 0.50 2.69
CA LEU A 159 11.06 -0.11 1.35
C LEU A 159 11.57 -1.55 1.39
N GLU A 160 12.54 -1.88 2.27
CA GLU A 160 13.03 -3.25 2.45
C GLU A 160 12.00 -4.18 3.09
N LEU A 161 11.21 -3.66 4.03
CA LEU A 161 10.10 -4.41 4.63
C LEU A 161 8.99 -4.66 3.59
N GLU A 162 8.69 -3.66 2.77
CA GLU A 162 7.74 -3.78 1.67
C GLU A 162 8.19 -4.83 0.65
N GLU A 163 9.47 -4.83 0.24
CA GLU A 163 10.00 -5.85 -0.66
C GLU A 163 9.79 -7.27 -0.12
N LYS A 164 10.15 -7.49 1.16
CA LYS A 164 9.96 -8.79 1.83
C LYS A 164 8.48 -9.19 1.84
N PHE A 165 7.59 -8.24 2.08
CA PHE A 165 6.16 -8.46 2.06
C PHE A 165 5.64 -8.82 0.66
N LEU A 166 6.03 -8.08 -0.38
CA LEU A 166 5.65 -8.33 -1.77
C LEU A 166 6.14 -9.71 -2.25
N ARG A 167 7.38 -10.08 -1.92
CA ARG A 167 7.94 -11.41 -2.18
C ARG A 167 7.16 -12.51 -1.47
N SER A 168 6.83 -12.32 -0.19
CA SER A 168 6.04 -13.30 0.57
C SER A 168 4.64 -13.53 -0.02
N LYS A 169 4.03 -12.50 -0.62
CA LYS A 169 2.76 -12.61 -1.32
C LYS A 169 2.87 -13.34 -2.66
N LEU A 170 3.99 -13.19 -3.36
CA LEU A 170 4.28 -13.93 -4.59
C LEU A 170 4.55 -15.42 -4.32
N ASP A 171 5.19 -15.74 -3.19
CA ASP A 171 5.54 -17.11 -2.79
C ASP A 171 4.41 -17.84 -2.06
N SER A 172 3.45 -17.12 -1.48
CA SER A 172 2.32 -17.71 -0.76
C SER A 172 1.46 -18.61 -1.66
N PRO A 173 1.02 -19.79 -1.17
CA PRO A 173 0.36 -20.83 -1.95
C PRO A 173 -1.04 -20.46 -2.48
N ASN A 174 -1.59 -19.30 -2.13
CA ASN A 174 -2.81 -18.74 -2.75
C ASN A 174 -2.60 -18.30 -4.22
N SER A 175 -1.43 -18.56 -4.80
CA SER A 175 -1.07 -18.23 -6.19
C SER A 175 -0.78 -19.45 -7.08
N ARG A 176 -0.94 -20.68 -6.57
CA ARG A 176 -0.78 -21.89 -7.40
C ARG A 176 -2.13 -22.30 -8.03
N PRO A 177 -2.16 -22.54 -9.35
CA PRO A 177 -3.36 -23.01 -10.06
C PRO A 177 -3.80 -24.40 -9.59
#